data_AF-A0A7S0L5M8-F1
#
_entry.id   AF-A0A7S0L5M8-F1
#
_cell.length_a   1.000
_cell.length_b   1.000
_cell.length_c   1.000
_cell.angle_alpha   90.00
_cell.angle_beta   90.00
_cell.angle_gamma   90.00
#
_symmetry.space_group_name_H-M   'P 1'
#
loop_
_entity.id
_entity.type
_entity.pdbx_description
1 polymer ?
#
loop_
_entity_poly.entity_id
_entity_poly.type
_entity_poly.pdbx_seq_one_letter_code
_entity_poly.pdbx_strand_id
1 'polypeptide(L)'
;GLSSLANKRESPMQCSRVPPFPFDAEAGLISEAVEALKATPLAPHGLDALFCAITSLRREIHAHPEPGFEERGTNNLIRKVLSTLVGIDDKNMTDCAGTGIVADIIGKGATSAGSRKVSTVALRADMDALRMTEGNQTLAYRSTNAGVAHMCGHDGHMASLVGAAALVANRAHLLPEGTRVRLLFQPAEEGPGGAVPMIKAGCLDGVDECYGYHNWPPFKLGNLKIKSGPVMAHPTSFKITIKGCGGHASQPHVAVDPVLVSAHVIIALQSVVSRSVPSSEQAVVSVTMVHGGEASNVIPDTVVLQGTTRDLSSTTYDLIVTRMRAIIDGTCASYGASGTLEMDSLYDVLENHPEQTRDVKALAEELFGASNVSEEGLPILGAEDFCYYLQKVPGCFFFLGGHEVSLQNWSQTGAPGERSNCMCHNTAFDFNDNVLPIAAVFWVRLVEQRLGVKLYTDEELPMLLPLDTEDTGAPAPPAPPEAGASVGVFSPATEGPIVLKPTKRPRKN
;
A
#
# COMPACT_ATOMS: atom_id res chain seq x y z
N GLY A 1 -5.85 -19.24 46.06
CA GLY A 1 -6.48 -17.97 45.66
C GLY A 1 -5.67 -17.23 44.62
N LEU A 2 -5.22 -17.91 43.56
CA LEU A 2 -4.50 -17.35 42.40
C LEU A 2 -4.97 -18.16 41.19
N SER A 3 -6.23 -18.03 40.79
CA SER A 3 -6.79 -18.70 39.61
C SER A 3 -8.06 -18.05 39.05
N SER A 4 -8.36 -16.79 39.37
CA SER A 4 -9.65 -16.16 38.99
C SER A 4 -9.54 -14.86 38.19
N LEU A 5 -8.40 -14.59 37.53
CA LEU A 5 -8.27 -13.41 36.64
C LEU A 5 -8.10 -13.77 35.15
N ALA A 6 -8.20 -15.05 34.78
CA ALA A 6 -8.05 -15.49 33.39
C ALA A 6 -9.35 -15.53 32.57
N ASN A 7 -10.50 -15.14 33.13
CA ASN A 7 -11.80 -15.26 32.45
C ASN A 7 -12.63 -14.00 32.64
N LYS A 8 -12.47 -13.07 31.69
CA LYS A 8 -13.47 -12.12 31.15
C LYS A 8 -12.76 -11.15 30.21
N ARG A 9 -12.24 -11.65 29.08
CA ARG A 9 -12.02 -10.79 27.91
C ARG A 9 -13.38 -10.70 27.23
N GLU A 10 -14.17 -9.70 27.63
CA GLU A 10 -15.42 -9.38 26.96
C GLU A 10 -15.14 -9.08 25.47
N SER A 11 -16.13 -9.38 24.62
CA SER A 11 -16.16 -9.25 23.15
C SER A 11 -15.21 -8.20 22.56
N PRO A 12 -14.57 -8.44 21.40
CA PRO A 12 -13.83 -7.39 20.70
C PRO A 12 -14.77 -6.20 20.51
N MET A 13 -14.29 -4.98 20.78
CA MET A 13 -15.01 -3.76 20.44
C MET A 13 -15.00 -3.61 18.91
N GLN A 14 -15.78 -4.45 18.23
CA GLN A 14 -16.19 -4.21 16.86
C GLN A 14 -17.23 -3.09 16.87
N CYS A 15 -17.29 -2.34 15.78
CA CYS A 15 -18.39 -1.43 15.49
C CYS A 15 -19.71 -2.20 15.59
N SER A 16 -20.43 -2.05 16.70
CA SER A 16 -21.59 -2.89 17.02
C SER A 16 -22.86 -2.46 16.28
N ARG A 17 -22.80 -1.29 15.66
CA ARG A 17 -23.88 -0.68 14.88
C ARG A 17 -23.50 -0.63 13.41
N VAL A 18 -24.48 -0.84 12.53
CA VAL A 18 -24.32 -0.48 11.12
C VAL A 18 -24.27 1.05 11.06
N PRO A 19 -23.14 1.65 10.65
CA PRO A 19 -23.04 3.10 10.60
C PRO A 19 -24.03 3.65 9.57
N PRO A 20 -24.72 4.77 9.87
CA PRO A 20 -25.59 5.44 8.92
C PRO A 20 -24.76 5.91 7.72
N PHE A 21 -25.34 5.71 6.53
CA PHE A 21 -24.83 6.18 5.25
C PHE A 21 -25.99 6.84 4.48
N PRO A 22 -25.81 8.01 3.85
CA PRO A 22 -24.57 8.80 3.75
C PRO A 22 -24.08 9.34 5.11
N PHE A 23 -22.80 9.69 5.21
CA PHE A 23 -22.25 10.26 6.44
C PHE A 23 -22.78 11.67 6.62
N ASP A 24 -23.68 11.83 7.57
CA ASP A 24 -24.13 13.14 7.99
C ASP A 24 -23.37 13.54 9.27
N ALA A 25 -22.40 14.43 9.11
CA ALA A 25 -21.63 15.00 10.21
C ALA A 25 -22.51 15.80 11.21
N GLU A 26 -23.71 16.22 10.80
CA GLU A 26 -24.71 16.86 11.66
C GLU A 26 -25.69 15.85 12.26
N ALA A 27 -25.72 14.60 11.76
CA ALA A 27 -26.45 13.54 12.42
C ALA A 27 -25.81 13.23 13.77
N GLY A 28 -26.65 12.74 14.70
CA GLY A 28 -26.29 12.58 16.11
C GLY A 28 -25.04 11.76 16.40
N LEU A 29 -24.43 11.05 15.44
CA LEU A 29 -23.23 10.24 15.64
C LEU A 29 -21.97 11.01 16.01
N ILE A 30 -21.63 12.11 15.32
CA ILE A 30 -20.44 12.90 15.71
C ILE A 30 -20.66 13.49 17.10
N SER A 31 -21.86 14.03 17.35
CA SER A 31 -22.21 14.57 18.66
C SER A 31 -22.19 13.49 19.74
N GLU A 32 -22.70 12.29 19.46
CA GLU A 32 -22.66 11.13 20.37
C GLU A 32 -21.21 10.73 20.67
N ALA A 33 -20.35 10.61 19.66
CA ALA A 33 -18.94 10.29 19.84
C ALA A 33 -18.22 11.38 20.66
N VAL A 34 -18.39 12.65 20.33
CA VAL A 34 -17.79 13.79 21.04
C VAL A 34 -18.22 13.82 22.51
N GLU A 35 -19.52 13.66 22.79
CA GLU A 35 -20.00 13.63 24.18
C GLU A 35 -19.53 12.39 24.94
N ALA A 36 -19.53 11.21 24.30
CA ALA A 36 -19.12 9.96 24.95
C ALA A 36 -17.61 9.93 25.26
N LEU A 37 -16.77 10.56 24.43
CA LEU A 37 -15.33 10.65 24.65
C LEU A 37 -14.96 11.50 25.89
N LYS A 38 -15.82 12.43 26.32
CA LYS A 38 -15.58 13.26 27.52
C LYS A 38 -15.63 12.47 28.83
N ALA A 39 -16.21 11.27 28.84
CA ALA A 39 -16.31 10.44 30.03
C ALA A 39 -14.92 10.12 30.63
N THR A 40 -14.81 10.19 31.95
CA THR A 40 -13.58 9.83 32.68
C THR A 40 -13.95 8.96 33.90
N PRO A 41 -13.61 7.65 33.90
CA PRO A 41 -12.88 6.92 32.85
C PRO A 41 -13.69 6.82 31.53
N LEU A 42 -12.98 6.66 30.41
CA LEU A 42 -13.60 6.41 29.11
C LEU A 42 -14.35 5.08 29.16
N ALA A 43 -15.63 5.11 28.80
CA ALA A 43 -16.49 3.94 28.82
C ALA A 43 -16.50 3.23 27.45
N PRO A 44 -16.76 1.91 27.40
CA PRO A 44 -16.82 1.13 26.15
C PRO A 44 -17.71 1.73 25.06
N HIS A 45 -18.84 2.33 25.45
CA HIS A 45 -19.76 2.97 24.52
C HIS A 45 -19.15 4.17 23.78
N GLY A 46 -18.17 4.86 24.37
CA GLY A 46 -17.48 5.97 23.73
C GLY A 46 -16.54 5.50 22.61
N LEU A 47 -15.89 4.35 22.80
CA LEU A 47 -15.09 3.71 21.75
C LEU A 47 -15.98 3.18 20.63
N ASP A 48 -17.10 2.52 20.95
CA ASP A 48 -18.07 2.06 19.96
C ASP A 48 -18.62 3.23 19.13
N ALA A 49 -19.02 4.34 19.76
CA ALA A 49 -19.49 5.54 19.07
C ALA A 49 -18.42 6.15 18.15
N LEU A 50 -17.17 6.25 18.62
CA LEU A 50 -16.05 6.73 17.80
C LEU A 50 -15.79 5.80 16.61
N PHE A 51 -15.75 4.49 16.82
CA PHE A 51 -15.50 3.51 15.76
C PHE A 51 -16.64 3.49 14.73
N CYS A 52 -17.89 3.67 15.15
CA CYS A 52 -19.01 3.90 14.23
C CYS A 52 -18.80 5.17 13.39
N ALA A 53 -18.42 6.28 14.03
CA ALA A 53 -18.23 7.56 13.35
C ALA A 53 -17.10 7.50 12.30
N ILE A 54 -15.94 6.94 12.62
CA ILE A 54 -14.84 6.80 11.66
C ILE A 54 -15.15 5.78 10.56
N THR A 55 -15.98 4.78 10.84
CA THR A 55 -16.45 3.84 9.80
C THR A 55 -17.38 4.55 8.82
N SER A 56 -18.31 5.39 9.30
CA SER A 56 -19.11 6.22 8.39
C SER A 56 -18.25 7.20 7.60
N LEU A 57 -17.25 7.83 8.22
CA LEU A 57 -16.29 8.71 7.53
C LEU A 57 -15.56 7.96 6.40
N ARG A 58 -15.03 6.75 6.69
CA ARG A 58 -14.37 5.89 5.69
C ARG A 58 -15.29 5.67 4.48
N ARG A 59 -16.54 5.29 4.72
CA ARG A 59 -17.54 5.02 3.67
C ARG A 59 -17.92 6.27 2.87
N GLU A 60 -17.96 7.43 3.52
CA GLU A 60 -18.19 8.71 2.83
C GLU A 60 -17.06 9.05 1.87
N ILE A 61 -15.82 8.89 2.32
CA ILE A 61 -14.63 9.10 1.50
C ILE A 61 -14.61 8.07 0.36
N HIS A 62 -14.91 6.80 0.64
CA HIS A 62 -15.01 5.75 -0.37
C HIS A 62 -16.03 6.07 -1.47
N ALA A 63 -17.19 6.61 -1.10
CA ALA A 63 -18.27 6.98 -2.03
C ALA A 63 -17.94 8.21 -2.88
N HIS A 64 -17.03 9.07 -2.42
CA HIS A 64 -16.63 10.31 -3.10
C HIS A 64 -15.11 10.37 -3.33
N PRO A 65 -14.54 9.40 -4.05
CA PRO A 65 -13.10 9.28 -4.21
C PRO A 65 -12.58 10.36 -5.16
N GLU A 66 -11.41 10.91 -4.84
CA GLU A 66 -10.74 11.94 -5.64
C GLU A 66 -9.29 11.53 -5.92
N PRO A 67 -8.77 11.71 -7.14
CA PRO A 67 -7.42 11.31 -7.49
C PRO A 67 -6.35 12.29 -6.98
N GLY A 68 -5.09 11.89 -7.08
CA GLY A 68 -3.93 12.68 -6.66
C GLY A 68 -3.97 14.16 -7.09
N PHE A 69 -3.82 15.06 -6.11
CA PHE A 69 -3.89 16.53 -6.23
C PHE A 69 -5.26 17.11 -6.64
N GLU A 70 -6.31 16.30 -6.69
CA GLU A 70 -7.68 16.71 -6.94
C GLU A 70 -8.60 16.52 -5.71
N GLU A 71 -8.05 16.11 -4.57
CA GLU A 71 -8.71 15.71 -3.31
C GLU A 71 -9.34 16.88 -2.51
N ARG A 72 -10.03 17.79 -3.19
CA ARG A 72 -10.62 19.00 -2.58
C ARG A 72 -11.80 18.68 -1.69
N GLY A 73 -12.69 17.78 -2.12
CA GLY A 73 -13.81 17.29 -1.32
C GLY A 73 -13.34 16.55 -0.08
N THR A 74 -12.40 15.62 -0.26
CA THR A 74 -11.77 14.84 0.82
C THR A 74 -11.05 15.75 1.81
N ASN A 75 -10.25 16.72 1.33
CA ASN A 75 -9.60 17.73 2.19
C ASN A 75 -10.63 18.48 3.06
N ASN A 76 -11.68 19.03 2.44
CA ASN A 76 -12.72 19.77 3.15
C ASN A 76 -13.43 18.89 4.20
N LEU A 77 -13.72 17.63 3.86
CA LEU A 77 -14.35 16.68 4.77
C LEU A 77 -13.44 16.36 5.97
N ILE A 78 -12.16 16.05 5.73
CA ILE A 78 -11.19 15.78 6.79
C ILE A 78 -11.02 17.00 7.69
N ARG A 79 -10.86 18.22 7.14
CA ARG A 79 -10.80 19.46 7.95
C ARG A 79 -12.05 19.63 8.82
N LYS A 80 -13.24 19.41 8.24
CA LYS A 80 -14.50 19.50 8.99
C LYS A 80 -14.50 18.52 10.16
N VAL A 81 -14.12 17.26 9.95
CA VAL A 81 -14.09 16.25 11.01
C VAL A 81 -13.00 16.50 12.05
N LEU A 82 -11.80 16.95 11.64
CA LEU A 82 -10.75 17.35 12.57
C LEU A 82 -11.20 18.51 13.47
N SER A 83 -11.98 19.45 12.92
CA SER A 83 -12.57 20.53 13.72
C SER A 83 -13.69 20.04 14.64
N THR A 84 -14.66 19.26 14.12
CA THR A 84 -15.89 18.93 14.87
C THR A 84 -15.77 17.71 15.77
N LEU A 85 -15.15 16.62 15.31
CA LEU A 85 -14.99 15.39 16.08
C LEU A 85 -13.72 15.42 16.95
N VAL A 86 -12.61 15.90 16.40
CA VAL A 86 -11.31 15.91 17.11
C VAL A 86 -11.12 17.17 17.96
N GLY A 87 -11.72 18.29 17.58
CA GLY A 87 -11.59 19.56 18.30
C GLY A 87 -10.27 20.28 18.05
N ILE A 88 -9.67 20.11 16.87
CA ILE A 88 -8.46 20.86 16.46
C ILE A 88 -8.89 22.24 15.96
N ASP A 89 -8.33 23.29 16.57
CA ASP A 89 -8.52 24.68 16.12
C ASP A 89 -7.96 24.88 14.69
N ASP A 90 -8.63 25.69 13.87
CA ASP A 90 -8.18 26.00 12.50
C ASP A 90 -6.75 26.54 12.42
N LYS A 91 -6.29 27.28 13.45
CA LYS A 91 -4.91 27.79 13.51
C LYS A 91 -3.84 26.69 13.58
N ASN A 92 -4.22 25.48 13.99
CA ASN A 92 -3.34 24.32 14.08
C ASN A 92 -3.51 23.39 12.87
N MET A 93 -4.25 23.81 11.84
CA MET A 93 -4.45 23.08 10.58
C MET A 93 -4.01 23.95 9.41
N THR A 94 -3.09 23.45 8.61
CA THR A 94 -2.56 24.16 7.45
C THR A 94 -2.66 23.29 6.21
N ASP A 95 -3.13 23.88 5.11
CA ASP A 95 -3.09 23.24 3.80
C ASP A 95 -1.63 23.10 3.35
N CYS A 96 -1.33 21.99 2.69
CA CYS A 96 0.03 21.60 2.35
C CYS A 96 0.03 20.91 0.98
N ALA A 97 0.95 21.30 0.09
CA ALA A 97 1.06 20.71 -1.25
C ALA A 97 -0.25 20.71 -2.08
N GLY A 98 -1.07 21.77 -1.97
CA GLY A 98 -2.34 21.87 -2.69
C GLY A 98 -3.50 21.33 -1.86
N THR A 99 -3.68 20.01 -1.83
CA THR A 99 -4.83 19.31 -1.20
C THR A 99 -4.46 18.56 0.09
N GLY A 100 -3.19 18.49 0.46
CA GLY A 100 -2.76 17.88 1.72
C GLY A 100 -3.09 18.73 2.95
N ILE A 101 -3.08 18.11 4.12
CA ILE A 101 -3.35 18.75 5.41
C ILE A 101 -2.24 18.39 6.38
N VAL A 102 -1.72 19.40 7.07
CA VAL A 102 -0.92 19.22 8.30
C VAL A 102 -1.76 19.73 9.46
N ALA A 103 -1.99 18.88 10.47
CA ALA A 103 -2.72 19.25 11.67
C ALA A 103 -1.95 18.89 12.94
N ASP A 104 -1.89 19.80 13.92
CA ASP A 104 -1.11 19.61 15.14
C ASP A 104 -2.00 19.51 16.38
N ILE A 105 -1.84 18.42 17.15
CA ILE A 105 -2.35 18.29 18.51
C ILE A 105 -1.24 18.69 19.47
N ILE A 106 -1.42 19.81 20.17
CA ILE A 106 -0.43 20.39 21.08
C ILE A 106 -0.65 19.88 22.51
N GLY A 107 0.42 19.46 23.18
CA GLY A 107 0.37 19.07 24.58
C GLY A 107 0.08 20.23 25.53
N LYS A 108 -0.91 20.03 26.42
CA LYS A 108 -1.42 21.03 27.37
C LYS A 108 -1.22 20.62 28.84
N GLY A 109 -0.51 19.53 29.07
CA GLY A 109 -0.21 19.00 30.40
C GLY A 109 0.92 19.73 31.09
N ALA A 110 1.35 19.19 32.24
CA ALA A 110 2.43 19.79 33.02
C ALA A 110 3.76 19.77 32.26
N THR A 111 4.60 20.77 32.52
CA THR A 111 5.98 20.79 32.05
C THR A 111 6.73 19.59 32.65
N SER A 112 7.27 18.73 31.80
CA SER A 112 8.07 17.59 32.25
C SER A 112 9.47 18.05 32.69
N ALA A 113 9.89 17.69 33.90
CA ALA A 113 11.26 17.90 34.36
C ALA A 113 12.21 16.87 33.71
N GLY A 114 12.83 17.23 32.58
CA GLY A 114 13.85 16.40 31.92
C GLY A 114 13.99 16.72 30.42
N SER A 115 15.15 16.39 29.82
CA SER A 115 15.31 16.44 28.36
C SER A 115 14.57 15.26 27.72
N ARG A 116 13.57 15.53 26.87
CA ARG A 116 12.86 14.49 26.11
C ARG A 116 13.63 14.20 24.81
N LYS A 117 13.74 12.91 24.43
CA LYS A 117 14.36 12.50 23.16
C LYS A 117 13.49 12.84 21.94
N VAL A 118 12.17 12.75 22.08
CA VAL A 118 11.18 12.95 21.01
C VAL A 118 10.11 13.93 21.49
N SER A 119 10.02 15.12 20.92
CA SER A 119 9.02 16.14 21.24
C SER A 119 7.86 16.17 20.26
N THR A 120 8.12 15.84 18.99
CA THR A 120 7.13 15.84 17.92
C THR A 120 7.12 14.49 17.21
N VAL A 121 5.97 13.82 17.22
CA VAL A 121 5.72 12.59 16.46
C VAL A 121 4.78 12.91 15.31
N ALA A 122 5.15 12.59 14.08
CA ALA A 122 4.30 12.68 12.91
C ALA A 122 3.68 11.33 12.56
N LEU A 123 2.37 11.32 12.29
CA LEU A 123 1.61 10.17 11.84
C LEU A 123 1.03 10.48 10.45
N ARG A 124 1.28 9.63 9.45
CA ARG A 124 0.86 9.84 8.06
C ARG A 124 -0.30 8.93 7.67
N ALA A 125 -1.26 9.50 6.95
CA ALA A 125 -2.24 8.81 6.11
C ALA A 125 -2.23 9.45 4.72
N ASP A 126 -2.20 8.64 3.67
CA ASP A 126 -2.46 9.05 2.29
C ASP A 126 -3.94 9.34 2.06
N MET A 127 -4.26 10.09 1.00
CA MET A 127 -5.60 10.62 0.76
C MET A 127 -6.22 10.22 -0.58
N ASP A 128 -5.38 9.96 -1.58
CA ASP A 128 -5.83 9.87 -2.96
C ASP A 128 -6.48 8.53 -3.31
N ALA A 129 -7.37 8.59 -4.29
CA ALA A 129 -7.96 7.44 -4.94
C ALA A 129 -7.30 7.14 -6.28
N LEU A 130 -7.58 5.95 -6.81
CA LEU A 130 -7.07 5.50 -8.10
C LEU A 130 -7.99 5.93 -9.24
N ARG A 131 -7.41 6.19 -10.41
CA ARG A 131 -8.15 6.38 -11.67
C ARG A 131 -8.59 5.03 -12.25
N MET A 132 -9.53 4.39 -11.58
CA MET A 132 -10.15 3.14 -12.00
C MET A 132 -11.62 3.05 -11.57
N THR A 133 -12.40 2.26 -12.30
CA THR A 133 -13.81 2.02 -11.97
C THR A 133 -13.94 0.92 -10.91
N GLU A 134 -14.68 1.21 -9.85
CA GLU A 134 -15.11 0.19 -8.90
C GLU A 134 -16.06 -0.83 -9.55
N GLY A 135 -15.73 -2.10 -9.38
CA GLY A 135 -16.51 -3.24 -9.87
C GLY A 135 -17.44 -3.86 -8.83
N ASN A 136 -17.38 -3.42 -7.57
CA ASN A 136 -18.20 -3.96 -6.49
C ASN A 136 -19.60 -3.33 -6.48
N GLN A 137 -20.55 -3.98 -7.17
CA GLN A 137 -21.91 -3.43 -7.32
C GLN A 137 -22.77 -3.51 -6.06
N THR A 138 -22.31 -4.20 -5.01
CA THR A 138 -23.14 -4.50 -3.83
C THR A 138 -22.84 -3.63 -2.62
N LEU A 139 -21.81 -2.79 -2.68
CA LEU A 139 -21.54 -1.80 -1.64
C LEU A 139 -22.55 -0.65 -1.72
N ALA A 140 -23.20 -0.37 -0.59
CA ALA A 140 -24.10 0.78 -0.44
C ALA A 140 -23.36 2.11 -0.60
N TYR A 141 -22.05 2.11 -0.31
CA TYR A 141 -21.13 3.25 -0.33
C TYR A 141 -20.11 3.16 -1.46
N ARG A 142 -20.42 2.41 -2.52
CA ARG A 142 -19.57 2.38 -3.72
C ARG A 142 -19.32 3.80 -4.25
N SER A 143 -18.21 3.98 -4.94
CA SER A 143 -17.86 5.20 -5.65
C SER A 143 -19.03 5.70 -6.51
N THR A 144 -19.34 6.99 -6.34
CA THR A 144 -20.27 7.75 -7.16
C THR A 144 -19.54 8.52 -8.27
N ASN A 145 -18.20 8.59 -8.22
CA ASN A 145 -17.36 9.26 -9.19
C ASN A 145 -16.91 8.27 -10.28
N ALA A 146 -17.42 8.45 -11.50
CA ALA A 146 -17.14 7.54 -12.59
C ALA A 146 -15.63 7.47 -12.91
N GLY A 147 -15.08 6.25 -12.90
CA GLY A 147 -13.68 6.00 -13.23
C GLY A 147 -12.68 6.38 -12.14
N VAL A 148 -13.15 6.65 -10.91
CA VAL A 148 -12.29 6.91 -9.75
C VAL A 148 -12.78 6.07 -8.56
N ALA A 149 -11.88 5.43 -7.83
CA ALA A 149 -12.24 4.61 -6.67
C ALA A 149 -11.09 4.40 -5.68
N HIS A 150 -11.40 4.28 -4.38
CA HIS A 150 -10.44 3.88 -3.35
C HIS A 150 -10.23 2.36 -3.37
N MET A 151 -9.25 1.91 -4.15
CA MET A 151 -8.91 0.49 -4.30
C MET A 151 -7.60 0.10 -3.61
N CYS A 152 -6.98 1.01 -2.87
CA CYS A 152 -5.76 0.75 -2.09
C CYS A 152 -5.99 0.79 -0.56
N GLY A 153 -7.08 1.42 -0.11
CA GLY A 153 -7.44 1.52 1.31
C GLY A 153 -7.15 2.86 1.99
N HIS A 154 -6.77 3.89 1.22
CA HIS A 154 -6.44 5.24 1.72
C HIS A 154 -7.61 5.91 2.45
N ASP A 155 -8.85 5.59 2.08
CA ASP A 155 -10.06 5.92 2.83
C ASP A 155 -10.01 5.42 4.28
N GLY A 156 -9.54 4.19 4.48
CA GLY A 156 -9.34 3.60 5.81
C GLY A 156 -8.13 4.15 6.56
N HIS A 157 -7.05 4.51 5.86
CA HIS A 157 -5.88 5.16 6.46
C HIS A 157 -6.27 6.52 7.06
N MET A 158 -6.99 7.36 6.31
CA MET A 158 -7.49 8.64 6.82
C MET A 158 -8.44 8.46 8.00
N ALA A 159 -9.41 7.56 7.89
CA ALA A 159 -10.40 7.33 8.94
C ALA A 159 -9.77 6.83 10.25
N SER A 160 -8.81 5.91 10.18
CA SER A 160 -8.10 5.41 11.37
C SER A 160 -7.23 6.49 12.02
N LEU A 161 -6.56 7.35 11.23
CA LEU A 161 -5.77 8.47 11.74
C LEU A 161 -6.66 9.51 12.43
N VAL A 162 -7.85 9.81 11.88
CA VAL A 162 -8.86 10.65 12.53
C VAL A 162 -9.31 10.03 13.86
N GLY A 163 -9.52 8.71 13.91
CA GLY A 163 -9.87 8.01 15.15
C GLY A 163 -8.80 8.13 16.23
N ALA A 164 -7.53 7.95 15.87
CA ALA A 164 -6.40 8.15 16.77
C ALA A 164 -6.33 9.61 17.25
N ALA A 165 -6.50 10.56 16.33
CA ALA A 165 -6.48 11.98 16.64
C ALA A 165 -7.56 12.36 17.65
N ALA A 166 -8.79 11.85 17.50
CA ALA A 166 -9.90 12.09 18.44
C ALA A 166 -9.54 11.63 19.87
N LEU A 167 -8.95 10.44 20.01
CA LEU A 167 -8.52 9.91 21.30
C LEU A 167 -7.38 10.74 21.91
N VAL A 168 -6.33 11.03 21.13
CA VAL A 168 -5.18 11.82 21.59
C VAL A 168 -5.62 13.24 22.00
N ALA A 169 -6.43 13.91 21.18
CA ALA A 169 -6.90 15.27 21.44
C ALA A 169 -7.79 15.35 22.69
N ASN A 170 -8.64 14.36 22.93
CA ASN A 170 -9.48 14.29 24.12
C ASN A 170 -8.66 14.21 25.43
N ARG A 171 -7.46 13.62 25.37
CA ARG A 171 -6.51 13.55 26.49
C ARG A 171 -5.31 14.51 26.32
N ALA A 172 -5.42 15.55 25.49
CA ALA A 172 -4.31 16.49 25.26
C ALA A 172 -3.84 17.25 26.51
N HIS A 173 -4.66 17.33 27.56
CA HIS A 173 -4.28 17.87 28.87
C HIS A 173 -3.33 16.97 29.66
N LEU A 174 -3.15 15.70 29.26
CA LEU A 174 -2.16 14.78 29.80
C LEU A 174 -0.88 14.78 28.97
N LEU A 175 -0.96 15.16 27.69
CA LEU A 175 0.22 15.31 26.83
C LEU A 175 1.14 16.39 27.42
N PRO A 176 2.44 16.09 27.67
CA PRO A 176 3.33 17.04 28.31
C PRO A 176 3.48 18.35 27.53
N GLU A 177 3.64 19.46 28.23
CA GLU A 177 3.89 20.76 27.58
C GLU A 177 5.11 20.70 26.65
N GLY A 178 5.01 21.37 25.49
CA GLY A 178 6.06 21.37 24.46
C GLY A 178 6.11 20.11 23.60
N THR A 179 5.19 19.15 23.80
CA THR A 179 5.01 18.02 22.87
C THR A 179 3.95 18.30 21.81
N ARG A 180 4.07 17.61 20.68
CA ARG A 180 3.18 17.73 19.52
C ARG A 180 2.96 16.37 18.88
N VAL A 181 1.71 16.09 18.52
CA VAL A 181 1.38 15.01 17.58
C VAL A 181 0.94 15.67 16.29
N ARG A 182 1.74 15.46 15.24
CA ARG A 182 1.48 16.00 13.90
C ARG A 182 0.78 14.95 13.06
N LEU A 183 -0.34 15.32 12.46
CA LEU A 183 -1.11 14.50 11.54
C LEU A 183 -0.79 14.97 10.12
N LEU A 184 -0.33 14.07 9.27
CA LEU A 184 -0.05 14.31 7.86
C LEU A 184 -1.11 13.58 7.04
N PHE A 185 -2.05 14.32 6.46
CA PHE A 185 -2.95 13.79 5.43
C PHE A 185 -2.35 14.16 4.07
N GLN A 186 -1.77 13.17 3.40
CA GLN A 186 -0.95 13.36 2.22
C GLN A 186 -1.72 13.08 0.93
N PRO A 187 -1.70 13.98 -0.07
CA PRO A 187 -2.30 13.72 -1.36
C PRO A 187 -1.40 12.83 -2.24
N ALA A 188 -1.95 12.35 -3.36
CA ALA A 188 -1.20 11.86 -4.51
C ALA A 188 -0.11 10.78 -4.27
N GLU A 189 -0.31 9.84 -3.35
CA GLU A 189 0.59 8.69 -3.15
C GLU A 189 0.63 7.80 -4.40
N GLU A 190 -0.51 7.50 -5.02
CA GLU A 190 -0.61 6.62 -6.21
C GLU A 190 -0.03 7.29 -7.47
N GLY A 191 0.35 8.56 -7.34
CA GLY A 191 0.99 9.36 -8.37
C GLY A 191 0.34 10.73 -8.53
N PRO A 192 1.12 11.79 -8.82
CA PRO A 192 2.55 11.76 -9.16
C PRO A 192 3.52 11.84 -7.95
N GLY A 193 3.04 11.68 -6.71
CA GLY A 193 3.85 11.73 -5.49
C GLY A 193 3.62 12.99 -4.66
N GLY A 194 3.04 12.84 -3.47
CA GLY A 194 2.69 13.95 -2.58
C GLY A 194 3.69 14.22 -1.45
N ALA A 195 4.48 13.21 -1.06
CA ALA A 195 5.42 13.35 0.05
C ALA A 195 6.46 14.45 -0.19
N VAL A 196 7.09 14.48 -1.38
CA VAL A 196 8.12 15.48 -1.71
C VAL A 196 7.56 16.91 -1.71
N PRO A 197 6.42 17.21 -2.36
CA PRO A 197 5.75 18.50 -2.24
C PRO A 197 5.43 18.90 -0.80
N MET A 198 4.93 17.98 0.04
CA MET A 198 4.60 18.28 1.44
C MET A 198 5.85 18.60 2.26
N ILE A 199 6.93 17.83 2.07
CA ILE A 199 8.22 18.06 2.73
C ILE A 199 8.76 19.45 2.35
N LYS A 200 8.70 19.82 1.06
CA LYS A 200 9.10 21.15 0.59
C LYS A 200 8.26 22.28 1.19
N ALA A 201 7.00 22.00 1.53
CA ALA A 201 6.10 22.94 2.20
C ALA A 201 6.25 22.95 3.73
N GLY A 202 7.23 22.24 4.30
CA GLY A 202 7.58 22.31 5.73
C GLY A 202 6.79 21.35 6.61
N CYS A 203 6.15 20.30 6.07
CA CYS A 203 5.36 19.37 6.90
C CYS A 203 6.20 18.64 7.97
N LEU A 204 7.52 18.51 7.75
CA LEU A 204 8.46 17.90 8.69
C LEU A 204 9.18 18.91 9.62
N ASP A 205 8.84 20.20 9.56
CA ASP A 205 9.50 21.21 10.38
C ASP A 205 9.27 20.93 11.87
N GLY A 206 10.34 20.64 12.60
CA GLY A 206 10.32 20.30 14.02
C GLY A 206 9.82 18.89 14.34
N VAL A 207 9.67 18.01 13.35
CA VAL A 207 9.32 16.59 13.54
C VAL A 207 10.57 15.80 13.95
N ASP A 208 10.48 15.03 15.03
CA ASP A 208 11.57 14.17 15.49
C ASP A 208 11.47 12.76 14.89
N GLU A 209 10.25 12.23 14.77
CA GLU A 209 10.00 10.90 14.20
C GLU A 209 8.71 10.88 13.37
N CYS A 210 8.69 10.08 12.30
CA CYS A 210 7.52 9.92 11.41
C CYS A 210 7.13 8.46 11.22
N TYR A 211 5.82 8.17 11.27
CA TYR A 211 5.29 6.82 11.15
C TYR A 211 4.13 6.76 10.16
N GLY A 212 4.04 5.66 9.43
CA GLY A 212 2.93 5.34 8.52
C GLY A 212 2.57 3.86 8.61
N TYR A 213 1.39 3.50 8.13
CA TYR A 213 1.01 2.11 7.95
C TYR A 213 0.21 1.93 6.67
N HIS A 214 0.20 0.69 6.16
CA HIS A 214 -0.70 0.30 5.08
C HIS A 214 -1.51 -0.93 5.48
N ASN A 215 -2.82 -0.97 5.16
CA ASN A 215 -3.58 -2.21 5.30
C ASN A 215 -3.15 -3.23 4.24
N TRP A 216 -2.97 -4.50 4.58
CA TRP A 216 -2.57 -5.50 3.59
C TRP A 216 -3.54 -6.70 3.58
N PRO A 217 -4.39 -6.84 2.54
CA PRO A 217 -5.42 -7.89 2.48
C PRO A 217 -4.90 -9.34 2.57
N PRO A 218 -3.68 -9.70 2.13
CA PRO A 218 -3.14 -11.04 2.32
C PRO A 218 -2.79 -11.42 3.76
N PHE A 219 -2.51 -10.45 4.63
CA PHE A 219 -2.09 -10.75 6.00
C PHE A 219 -3.33 -10.88 6.90
N LYS A 220 -3.33 -11.90 7.78
CA LYS A 220 -4.41 -12.15 8.76
C LYS A 220 -4.78 -10.87 9.51
N LEU A 221 -6.08 -10.60 9.65
CA LEU A 221 -6.57 -9.46 10.43
C LEU A 221 -5.92 -9.43 11.82
N GLY A 222 -5.39 -8.26 12.20
CA GLY A 222 -4.69 -8.06 13.47
C GLY A 222 -3.24 -8.54 13.50
N ASN A 223 -2.70 -9.11 12.40
CA ASN A 223 -1.27 -9.36 12.27
C ASN A 223 -0.53 -8.11 11.79
N LEU A 224 0.59 -7.79 12.42
CA LEU A 224 1.47 -6.71 11.98
C LEU A 224 2.72 -7.27 11.32
N LYS A 225 3.07 -6.74 10.15
CA LYS A 225 4.33 -7.02 9.49
C LYS A 225 5.27 -5.83 9.57
N ILE A 226 6.40 -6.03 10.25
CA ILE A 226 7.32 -4.96 10.64
C ILE A 226 8.74 -5.44 10.40
N LYS A 227 9.45 -4.80 9.47
CA LYS A 227 10.82 -5.15 9.07
C LYS A 227 11.72 -3.91 9.12
N SER A 228 12.97 -4.09 9.54
CA SER A 228 14.02 -3.06 9.46
C SER A 228 14.75 -3.12 8.12
N GLY A 229 15.21 -1.95 7.64
CA GLY A 229 15.84 -1.80 6.33
C GLY A 229 14.80 -1.76 5.22
N PRO A 230 15.16 -2.20 4.00
CA PRO A 230 14.25 -2.22 2.85
C PRO A 230 12.97 -3.01 3.13
N VAL A 231 11.83 -2.36 2.94
CA VAL A 231 10.50 -2.94 3.15
C VAL A 231 9.58 -2.79 1.94
N MET A 232 9.75 -1.76 1.12
CA MET A 232 9.09 -1.63 -0.19
C MET A 232 10.09 -1.28 -1.29
N ALA A 233 9.83 -1.75 -2.51
CA ALA A 233 10.76 -1.68 -3.63
C ALA A 233 10.77 -0.32 -4.33
N HIS A 234 11.87 -0.05 -5.03
CA HIS A 234 12.02 1.01 -6.01
C HIS A 234 11.46 0.54 -7.36
N PRO A 235 10.32 1.08 -7.86
CA PRO A 235 9.83 0.77 -9.18
C PRO A 235 10.44 1.70 -10.22
N THR A 236 10.89 1.14 -11.34
CA THR A 236 11.29 1.93 -12.49
C THR A 236 10.63 1.38 -13.74
N SER A 237 10.05 2.25 -14.56
CA SER A 237 9.63 1.91 -15.91
C SER A 237 10.79 2.11 -16.87
N PHE A 238 10.84 1.32 -17.95
CA PHE A 238 11.85 1.51 -18.98
C PHE A 238 11.27 1.42 -20.38
N LYS A 239 11.96 2.09 -21.31
CA LYS A 239 11.70 2.00 -22.74
C LYS A 239 13.00 1.77 -23.47
N ILE A 240 13.02 0.72 -24.29
CA ILE A 240 14.14 0.38 -25.18
C ILE A 240 13.68 0.62 -26.61
N THR A 241 14.42 1.44 -27.36
CA THR A 241 14.15 1.65 -28.79
C THR A 241 15.29 1.04 -29.60
N ILE A 242 14.99 0.04 -30.41
CA ILE A 242 15.95 -0.66 -31.27
C ILE A 242 15.73 -0.20 -32.71
N LYS A 243 16.76 0.37 -33.33
CA LYS A 243 16.74 0.85 -34.71
C LYS A 243 17.62 -0.03 -35.59
N GLY A 244 17.01 -0.59 -36.62
CA GLY A 244 17.67 -1.34 -37.68
C GLY A 244 17.59 -0.58 -39.00
N CYS A 245 17.33 -1.31 -40.07
CA CYS A 245 17.09 -0.79 -41.41
C CYS A 245 16.06 -1.69 -42.09
N GLY A 246 14.88 -1.14 -42.37
CA GLY A 246 13.77 -1.89 -42.94
C GLY A 246 14.01 -2.33 -44.38
N GLY A 247 13.14 -3.20 -44.87
CA GLY A 247 13.27 -3.75 -46.23
C GLY A 247 12.21 -4.77 -46.58
N HIS A 248 12.26 -5.28 -47.81
CA HIS A 248 11.35 -6.34 -48.22
C HIS A 248 11.76 -7.66 -47.56
N ALA A 249 10.80 -8.35 -46.91
CA ALA A 249 11.07 -9.61 -46.19
C ALA A 249 11.63 -10.76 -47.06
N SER A 250 11.56 -10.68 -48.39
CA SER A 250 12.15 -11.67 -49.31
C SER A 250 13.64 -11.42 -49.59
N GLN A 251 14.16 -10.26 -49.18
CA GLN A 251 15.55 -9.84 -49.36
C GLN A 251 16.17 -9.42 -48.02
N PRO A 252 16.18 -10.29 -46.99
CA PRO A 252 16.65 -9.90 -45.65
C PRO A 252 18.13 -9.51 -45.61
N HIS A 253 18.94 -9.95 -46.59
CA HIS A 253 20.37 -9.64 -46.68
C HIS A 253 20.69 -8.16 -46.99
N VAL A 254 19.70 -7.34 -47.38
CA VAL A 254 19.87 -5.89 -47.57
C VAL A 254 19.28 -5.06 -46.42
N ALA A 255 18.76 -5.71 -45.38
CA ALA A 255 18.11 -5.09 -44.24
C ALA A 255 18.88 -5.42 -42.94
N VAL A 256 18.58 -4.67 -41.87
CA VAL A 256 18.95 -5.01 -40.49
C VAL A 256 17.65 -5.16 -39.73
N ASP A 257 17.27 -6.40 -39.43
CA ASP A 257 15.95 -6.73 -38.87
C ASP A 257 15.87 -6.42 -37.36
N PRO A 258 15.21 -5.33 -36.93
CA PRO A 258 15.11 -4.99 -35.51
C PRO A 258 14.17 -5.93 -34.74
N VAL A 259 13.28 -6.67 -35.42
CA VAL A 259 12.42 -7.69 -34.78
C VAL A 259 13.29 -8.83 -34.28
N LEU A 260 14.18 -9.35 -35.13
CA LEU A 260 15.15 -10.37 -34.72
C LEU A 260 16.06 -9.87 -33.60
N VAL A 261 16.62 -8.66 -33.72
CA VAL A 261 17.49 -8.08 -32.67
C VAL A 261 16.74 -7.96 -31.34
N SER A 262 15.49 -7.50 -31.36
CA SER A 262 14.68 -7.33 -30.14
C SER A 262 14.44 -8.65 -29.39
N ALA A 263 14.23 -9.75 -30.11
CA ALA A 263 14.06 -11.07 -29.50
C ALA A 263 15.33 -11.49 -28.76
N HIS A 264 16.50 -11.26 -29.35
CA HIS A 264 17.77 -11.53 -28.70
C HIS A 264 18.03 -10.62 -27.49
N VAL A 265 17.65 -9.35 -27.56
CA VAL A 265 17.71 -8.43 -26.41
C VAL A 265 16.82 -8.93 -25.27
N ILE A 266 15.56 -9.30 -25.53
CA ILE A 266 14.63 -9.81 -24.50
C ILE A 266 15.19 -11.05 -23.79
N ILE A 267 15.75 -11.99 -24.56
CA ILE A 267 16.38 -13.20 -24.02
C ILE A 267 17.60 -12.83 -23.16
N ALA A 268 18.47 -11.95 -23.67
CA ALA A 268 19.68 -11.57 -22.96
C ALA A 268 19.40 -10.77 -21.68
N LEU A 269 18.35 -9.95 -21.64
CA LEU A 269 17.94 -9.19 -20.46
C LEU A 269 17.66 -10.08 -19.24
N GLN A 270 17.26 -11.33 -19.44
CA GLN A 270 17.05 -12.29 -18.34
C GLN A 270 18.35 -12.59 -17.56
N SER A 271 19.52 -12.33 -18.17
CA SER A 271 20.83 -12.46 -17.52
C SER A 271 21.14 -11.34 -16.52
N VAL A 272 20.40 -10.23 -16.54
CA VAL A 272 20.57 -9.14 -15.57
C VAL A 272 20.31 -9.66 -14.16
N VAL A 273 19.09 -10.15 -13.90
CA VAL A 273 18.75 -10.72 -12.59
C VAL A 273 19.46 -12.04 -12.38
N SER A 274 19.42 -12.95 -13.36
CA SER A 274 19.89 -14.32 -13.10
C SER A 274 21.40 -14.42 -12.91
N ARG A 275 22.22 -13.57 -13.56
CA ARG A 275 23.69 -13.70 -13.60
C ARG A 275 24.46 -12.47 -13.10
N SER A 276 23.82 -11.31 -12.91
CA SER A 276 24.51 -10.09 -12.49
C SER A 276 24.14 -9.69 -11.05
N VAL A 277 22.85 -9.69 -10.70
CA VAL A 277 22.38 -9.36 -9.36
C VAL A 277 22.85 -10.42 -8.34
N PRO A 278 23.39 -10.04 -7.17
CA PRO A 278 23.77 -10.99 -6.13
C PRO A 278 22.59 -11.87 -5.71
N SER A 279 22.83 -13.15 -5.43
CA SER A 279 21.75 -14.09 -5.05
C SER A 279 21.10 -13.77 -3.70
N SER A 280 21.69 -12.89 -2.90
CA SER A 280 21.14 -12.37 -1.64
C SER A 280 20.19 -11.18 -1.84
N GLU A 281 20.20 -10.57 -3.02
CA GLU A 281 19.37 -9.41 -3.37
C GLU A 281 18.13 -9.86 -4.14
N GLN A 282 17.07 -9.04 -4.09
CA GLN A 282 15.87 -9.26 -4.89
C GLN A 282 15.78 -8.19 -5.98
N ALA A 283 15.52 -8.63 -7.21
CA ALA A 283 15.30 -7.76 -8.34
C ALA A 283 14.34 -8.38 -9.35
N VAL A 284 13.63 -7.53 -10.08
CA VAL A 284 12.78 -7.91 -11.20
C VAL A 284 13.18 -7.09 -12.41
N VAL A 285 13.23 -7.72 -13.58
CA VAL A 285 13.31 -7.05 -14.88
C VAL A 285 12.28 -7.73 -15.79
N SER A 286 11.22 -7.01 -16.14
CA SER A 286 10.13 -7.55 -16.94
C SER A 286 9.91 -6.69 -18.18
N VAL A 287 10.12 -7.26 -19.36
CA VAL A 287 9.65 -6.68 -20.62
C VAL A 287 8.19 -7.06 -20.80
N THR A 288 7.30 -6.08 -20.79
CA THR A 288 5.85 -6.30 -20.79
C THR A 288 5.19 -5.88 -22.10
N MET A 289 5.88 -5.11 -22.95
CA MET A 289 5.37 -4.66 -24.25
C MET A 289 6.43 -4.79 -25.33
N VAL A 290 5.99 -5.21 -26.52
CA VAL A 290 6.80 -5.33 -27.73
C VAL A 290 6.00 -4.77 -28.91
N HIS A 291 6.53 -3.74 -29.57
CA HIS A 291 5.88 -3.09 -30.71
C HIS A 291 6.84 -2.93 -31.89
N GLY A 292 6.48 -3.46 -33.06
CA GLY A 292 7.19 -3.21 -34.31
C GLY A 292 6.56 -3.90 -35.51
N GLY A 293 6.69 -3.28 -36.69
CA GLY A 293 6.10 -3.78 -37.94
C GLY A 293 4.64 -3.40 -38.13
N GLU A 294 4.25 -3.21 -39.40
CA GLU A 294 2.86 -2.91 -39.80
C GLU A 294 2.34 -3.87 -40.89
N ALA A 295 3.25 -4.54 -41.60
CA ALA A 295 2.93 -5.45 -42.70
C ALA A 295 3.77 -6.74 -42.63
N SER A 296 3.16 -7.88 -42.90
CA SER A 296 3.79 -9.20 -42.73
C SER A 296 4.91 -9.50 -43.73
N ASN A 297 5.03 -8.74 -44.82
CA ASN A 297 6.05 -8.90 -45.86
C ASN A 297 7.13 -7.79 -45.83
N VAL A 298 7.15 -6.98 -44.78
CA VAL A 298 8.08 -5.85 -44.60
C VAL A 298 8.83 -6.02 -43.28
N ILE A 299 10.15 -5.90 -43.34
CA ILE A 299 11.01 -5.75 -42.15
C ILE A 299 10.92 -4.27 -41.74
N PRO A 300 10.53 -3.94 -40.49
CA PRO A 300 10.41 -2.55 -40.05
C PRO A 300 11.77 -1.88 -39.78
N ASP A 301 11.77 -0.56 -39.67
CA ASP A 301 12.97 0.21 -39.28
C ASP A 301 13.24 0.18 -37.78
N THR A 302 12.22 -0.05 -36.94
CA THR A 302 12.32 0.11 -35.49
C THR A 302 11.41 -0.86 -34.73
N VAL A 303 11.88 -1.29 -33.55
CA VAL A 303 11.09 -1.97 -32.53
C VAL A 303 11.22 -1.22 -31.20
N VAL A 304 10.11 -1.09 -30.47
CA VAL A 304 10.08 -0.52 -29.12
C VAL A 304 9.70 -1.61 -28.13
N LEU A 305 10.50 -1.74 -27.08
CA LEU A 305 10.20 -2.57 -25.91
C LEU A 305 9.90 -1.65 -24.73
N GLN A 306 8.89 -1.99 -23.94
CA GLN A 306 8.65 -1.33 -22.66
C GLN A 306 8.49 -2.37 -21.56
N GLY A 307 8.76 -1.95 -20.34
CA GLY A 307 8.76 -2.84 -19.21
C GLY A 307 9.04 -2.12 -17.92
N THR A 308 9.31 -2.91 -16.88
CA THR A 308 9.55 -2.38 -15.54
C THR A 308 10.63 -3.18 -14.80
N THR A 309 11.30 -2.51 -13.88
CA THR A 309 12.22 -3.12 -12.92
C THR A 309 11.73 -2.91 -11.49
N ARG A 310 12.15 -3.80 -10.60
CA ARG A 310 12.05 -3.65 -9.15
C ARG A 310 13.40 -3.95 -8.54
N ASP A 311 13.77 -3.21 -7.51
CA ASP A 311 14.93 -3.50 -6.67
C ASP A 311 14.71 -2.95 -5.26
N LEU A 312 15.60 -3.34 -4.35
CA LEU A 312 15.57 -3.01 -2.93
C LEU A 312 16.79 -2.20 -2.49
N SER A 313 17.61 -1.73 -3.43
CA SER A 313 18.73 -0.85 -3.12
C SER A 313 19.22 -0.12 -4.36
N SER A 314 19.65 1.13 -4.18
CA SER A 314 20.24 1.95 -5.24
C SER A 314 21.43 1.29 -5.93
N THR A 315 22.22 0.48 -5.20
CA THR A 315 23.33 -0.28 -5.77
C THR A 315 22.85 -1.37 -6.73
N THR A 316 21.77 -2.07 -6.38
CA THR A 316 21.13 -3.05 -7.27
C THR A 316 20.51 -2.37 -8.49
N TYR A 317 19.85 -1.22 -8.31
CA TYR A 317 19.34 -0.40 -9.41
C TYR A 317 20.45 -0.01 -10.42
N ASP A 318 21.54 0.57 -9.93
CA ASP A 318 22.67 1.00 -10.77
C ASP A 318 23.28 -0.17 -11.56
N LEU A 319 23.37 -1.33 -10.92
CA LEU A 319 23.80 -2.57 -11.57
C LEU A 319 22.82 -2.99 -12.67
N ILE A 320 21.51 -3.00 -12.40
CA ILE A 320 20.48 -3.32 -13.40
C ILE A 320 20.63 -2.41 -14.62
N VAL A 321 20.65 -1.10 -14.42
CA VAL A 321 20.77 -0.11 -15.51
C VAL A 321 22.06 -0.34 -16.31
N THR A 322 23.18 -0.53 -15.63
CA THR A 322 24.49 -0.77 -16.26
C THR A 322 24.46 -2.03 -17.11
N ARG A 323 23.90 -3.13 -16.60
CA ARG A 323 23.84 -4.41 -17.32
C ARG A 323 22.85 -4.38 -18.47
N MET A 324 21.69 -3.74 -18.30
CA MET A 324 20.72 -3.54 -19.38
C MET A 324 21.36 -2.78 -20.55
N ARG A 325 22.03 -1.65 -20.29
CA ARG A 325 22.73 -0.88 -21.33
C ARG A 325 23.77 -1.74 -22.06
N ALA A 326 24.64 -2.42 -21.33
CA ALA A 326 25.68 -3.27 -21.92
C ALA A 326 25.11 -4.38 -22.82
N ILE A 327 23.99 -5.00 -22.40
CA ILE A 327 23.31 -6.04 -23.19
C ILE A 327 22.69 -5.46 -24.45
N ILE A 328 22.00 -4.31 -24.34
CA ILE A 328 21.35 -3.65 -25.47
C ILE A 328 22.40 -3.22 -26.49
N ASP A 329 23.46 -2.53 -26.06
CA ASP A 329 24.52 -2.03 -26.93
C ASP A 329 25.26 -3.18 -27.61
N GLY A 330 25.67 -4.20 -26.84
CA GLY A 330 26.40 -5.35 -27.37
C GLY A 330 25.57 -6.20 -28.35
N THR A 331 24.30 -6.46 -28.01
CA THR A 331 23.40 -7.24 -28.88
C THR A 331 23.06 -6.44 -30.14
N CYS A 332 22.73 -5.15 -30.03
CA CYS A 332 22.42 -4.35 -31.22
C CYS A 332 23.64 -4.28 -32.16
N ALA A 333 24.83 -4.02 -31.62
CA ALA A 333 26.07 -3.96 -32.40
C ALA A 333 26.37 -5.27 -33.14
N SER A 334 26.13 -6.44 -32.53
CA SER A 334 26.41 -7.74 -33.18
C SER A 334 25.53 -8.01 -34.41
N TYR A 335 24.39 -7.35 -34.52
CA TYR A 335 23.47 -7.46 -35.67
C TYR A 335 23.50 -6.23 -36.59
N GLY A 336 24.37 -5.24 -36.32
CA GLY A 336 24.43 -3.99 -37.09
C GLY A 336 23.29 -3.00 -36.82
N ALA A 337 22.59 -3.16 -35.69
CA ALA A 337 21.53 -2.27 -35.21
C ALA A 337 22.07 -1.29 -34.15
N SER A 338 21.22 -0.37 -33.70
CA SER A 338 21.48 0.50 -32.54
C SER A 338 20.32 0.44 -31.55
N GLY A 339 20.59 0.63 -30.26
CA GLY A 339 19.59 0.63 -29.20
C GLY A 339 19.73 1.83 -28.28
N THR A 340 18.62 2.33 -27.74
CA THR A 340 18.62 3.32 -26.65
C THR A 340 17.81 2.79 -25.47
N LEU A 341 18.22 3.12 -24.24
CA LEU A 341 17.51 2.80 -23.01
C LEU A 341 17.13 4.09 -22.28
N GLU A 342 15.84 4.26 -22.07
CA GLU A 342 15.25 5.30 -21.21
C GLU A 342 14.74 4.61 -19.94
N MET A 343 15.06 5.18 -18.78
CA MET A 343 14.60 4.73 -17.46
C MET A 343 13.79 5.86 -16.83
N ASP A 344 12.65 5.52 -16.24
CA ASP A 344 11.74 6.45 -15.56
C ASP A 344 11.40 5.90 -14.18
N SER A 345 12.07 6.48 -13.18
CA SER A 345 11.99 6.06 -11.78
C SER A 345 10.88 6.82 -11.06
N LEU A 346 10.00 6.11 -10.35
CA LEU A 346 8.91 6.75 -9.61
C LEU A 346 9.34 7.13 -8.19
N TYR A 347 9.58 6.15 -7.32
CA TYR A 347 9.92 6.34 -5.90
C TYR A 347 11.18 5.57 -5.51
N ASP A 348 11.93 6.06 -4.53
CA ASP A 348 13.06 5.33 -3.96
C ASP A 348 12.61 4.13 -3.12
N VAL A 349 13.55 3.29 -2.71
CA VAL A 349 13.30 2.20 -1.76
C VAL A 349 12.78 2.76 -0.44
N LEU A 350 11.70 2.18 0.08
CA LEU A 350 11.25 2.49 1.44
C LEU A 350 12.08 1.70 2.44
N GLU A 351 12.91 2.41 3.21
CA GLU A 351 13.79 1.84 4.21
C GLU A 351 13.42 2.28 5.63
N ASN A 352 13.07 1.31 6.48
CA ASN A 352 12.75 1.57 7.88
C ASN A 352 14.00 1.68 8.75
N HIS A 353 13.99 2.64 9.67
CA HIS A 353 15.10 2.86 10.61
C HIS A 353 15.13 1.79 11.71
N PRO A 354 16.29 1.15 11.99
CA PRO A 354 16.38 0.05 12.94
C PRO A 354 15.86 0.34 14.36
N GLU A 355 16.12 1.53 14.91
CA GLU A 355 15.64 1.89 16.25
C GLU A 355 14.12 1.99 16.30
N GLN A 356 13.52 2.73 15.36
CA GLN A 356 12.07 2.93 15.30
C GLN A 356 11.35 1.63 14.95
N THR A 357 11.89 0.79 14.07
CA THR A 357 11.36 -0.55 13.81
C THR A 357 11.32 -1.40 15.08
N ARG A 358 12.41 -1.43 15.85
CA ARG A 358 12.47 -2.20 17.10
C ARG A 358 11.40 -1.72 18.08
N ASP A 359 11.23 -0.41 18.21
CA ASP A 359 10.29 0.18 19.17
C ASP A 359 8.82 -0.10 18.75
N VAL A 360 8.50 0.01 17.45
CA VAL A 360 7.19 -0.37 16.88
C VAL A 360 6.93 -1.87 17.03
N LYS A 361 7.93 -2.72 16.79
CA LYS A 361 7.82 -4.18 16.97
C LYS A 361 7.57 -4.54 18.42
N ALA A 362 8.31 -3.98 19.36
CA ALA A 362 8.12 -4.22 20.79
C ALA A 362 6.71 -3.80 21.25
N LEU A 363 6.23 -2.65 20.77
CA LEU A 363 4.87 -2.21 21.04
C LEU A 363 3.84 -3.18 20.46
N ALA A 364 4.02 -3.60 19.20
CA ALA A 364 3.11 -4.55 18.56
C ALA A 364 3.08 -5.90 19.28
N GLU A 365 4.23 -6.40 19.75
CA GLU A 365 4.32 -7.66 20.50
C GLU A 365 3.66 -7.55 21.87
N GLU A 366 3.80 -6.42 22.56
CA GLU A 366 3.12 -6.13 23.82
C GLU A 366 1.60 -6.12 23.65
N LEU A 367 1.13 -5.43 22.61
CA LEU A 367 -0.28 -5.22 22.36
C LEU A 367 -0.96 -6.48 21.79
N PHE A 368 -0.42 -7.02 20.70
CA PHE A 368 -1.06 -8.08 19.92
C PHE A 368 -0.53 -9.49 20.21
N GLY A 369 0.54 -9.60 21.02
CA GLY A 369 1.24 -10.85 21.26
C GLY A 369 2.25 -11.18 20.16
N ALA A 370 3.38 -11.76 20.55
CA ALA A 370 4.49 -12.05 19.63
C ALA A 370 4.11 -12.97 18.45
N SER A 371 3.07 -13.80 18.59
CA SER A 371 2.59 -14.66 17.50
C SER A 371 1.92 -13.89 16.36
N ASN A 372 1.48 -12.65 16.60
CA ASN A 372 0.80 -11.81 15.61
C ASN A 372 1.75 -10.78 14.97
N VAL A 373 3.05 -10.84 15.26
CA VAL A 373 4.05 -9.89 14.75
C VAL A 373 5.15 -10.66 14.04
N SER A 374 5.40 -10.37 12.76
CA SER A 374 6.50 -11.02 12.03
C SER A 374 7.06 -10.19 10.87
N GLU A 375 8.18 -10.63 10.28
CA GLU A 375 8.72 -10.06 9.04
C GLU A 375 8.26 -10.84 7.80
N GLU A 376 7.54 -11.94 7.98
CA GLU A 376 7.18 -12.85 6.91
C GLU A 376 6.29 -12.16 5.86
N GLY A 377 6.66 -12.30 4.59
CA GLY A 377 6.01 -11.63 3.47
C GLY A 377 6.60 -10.27 3.12
N LEU A 378 7.60 -9.77 3.88
CA LEU A 378 8.36 -8.56 3.56
C LEU A 378 9.74 -8.92 2.98
N PRO A 379 10.30 -8.09 2.08
CA PRO A 379 9.74 -6.84 1.56
C PRO A 379 8.62 -7.06 0.52
N ILE A 380 7.75 -6.06 0.37
CA ILE A 380 6.72 -6.02 -0.68
C ILE A 380 7.29 -5.29 -1.89
N LEU A 381 7.17 -5.89 -3.09
CA LEU A 381 7.70 -5.29 -4.34
C LEU A 381 6.77 -4.23 -4.96
N GLY A 382 5.80 -3.75 -4.19
CA GLY A 382 5.11 -2.47 -4.42
C GLY A 382 6.02 -1.29 -4.08
N ALA A 383 5.52 -0.08 -4.29
CA ALA A 383 6.23 1.17 -4.03
C ALA A 383 5.38 2.04 -3.11
N GLU A 384 6.02 2.99 -2.43
CA GLU A 384 5.34 3.91 -1.51
C GLU A 384 6.21 5.16 -1.33
N ASP A 385 5.62 6.34 -1.55
CA ASP A 385 6.35 7.60 -1.49
C ASP A 385 6.67 8.07 -0.06
N PHE A 386 6.16 7.37 0.96
CA PHE A 386 6.57 7.53 2.36
C PHE A 386 8.09 7.35 2.56
N CYS A 387 8.78 6.67 1.62
CA CYS A 387 10.24 6.60 1.57
C CYS A 387 10.91 7.98 1.74
N TYR A 388 10.31 9.03 1.18
CA TYR A 388 10.87 10.38 1.23
C TYR A 388 10.79 11.04 2.61
N TYR A 389 9.83 10.66 3.47
CA TYR A 389 9.85 11.11 4.86
C TYR A 389 10.98 10.45 5.63
N LEU A 390 11.18 9.15 5.43
CA LEU A 390 12.24 8.40 6.09
C LEU A 390 13.64 8.84 5.65
N GLN A 391 13.80 9.40 4.45
CA GLN A 391 15.06 10.06 4.08
C GLN A 391 15.36 11.35 4.88
N LYS A 392 14.37 11.91 5.59
CA LYS A 392 14.49 13.19 6.32
C LYS A 392 14.46 13.03 7.84
N VAL A 393 13.61 12.14 8.34
CA VAL A 393 13.44 11.92 9.78
C VAL A 393 13.38 10.43 10.08
N PRO A 394 13.89 9.98 11.25
CA PRO A 394 13.75 8.60 11.70
C PRO A 394 12.29 8.15 11.76
N GLY A 395 12.03 6.88 11.48
CA GLY A 395 10.66 6.42 11.37
C GLY A 395 10.51 4.96 10.96
N CYS A 396 9.25 4.51 10.92
CA CYS A 396 8.88 3.17 10.54
C CYS A 396 7.52 3.15 9.81
N PHE A 397 7.49 2.43 8.68
CA PHE A 397 6.31 2.07 7.92
C PHE A 397 6.02 0.58 8.12
N PHE A 398 4.80 0.22 8.50
CA PHE A 398 4.44 -1.17 8.80
C PHE A 398 3.12 -1.57 8.13
N PHE A 399 2.87 -2.87 8.04
CA PHE A 399 1.64 -3.39 7.45
C PHE A 399 0.74 -3.95 8.53
N LEU A 400 -0.55 -3.64 8.44
CA LEU A 400 -1.59 -4.22 9.28
C LEU A 400 -2.49 -5.10 8.42
N GLY A 401 -2.60 -6.38 8.81
CA GLY A 401 -3.39 -7.34 8.06
C GLY A 401 -4.88 -7.01 8.04
N GLY A 402 -5.49 -7.21 6.88
CA GLY A 402 -6.93 -7.03 6.65
C GLY A 402 -7.69 -8.32 6.34
N HIS A 403 -7.01 -9.47 6.26
CA HIS A 403 -7.60 -10.74 5.83
C HIS A 403 -8.58 -11.30 6.87
N GLU A 404 -9.82 -11.54 6.47
CA GLU A 404 -10.80 -12.29 7.27
C GLU A 404 -10.82 -13.74 6.82
N VAL A 405 -10.43 -14.64 7.72
CA VAL A 405 -10.35 -16.09 7.45
C VAL A 405 -11.70 -16.69 7.06
N SER A 406 -12.80 -16.12 7.56
CA SER A 406 -14.16 -16.53 7.25
C SER A 406 -14.63 -16.15 5.84
N LEU A 407 -13.92 -15.24 5.15
CA LEU A 407 -14.23 -14.81 3.80
C LEU A 407 -13.39 -15.59 2.77
N GLN A 408 -13.99 -15.93 1.64
CA GLN A 408 -13.29 -16.64 0.56
C GLN A 408 -12.22 -15.75 -0.10
N ASN A 409 -11.12 -16.38 -0.53
CA ASN A 409 -10.10 -15.72 -1.36
C ASN A 409 -10.60 -15.65 -2.81
N TRP A 410 -10.64 -14.46 -3.41
CA TRP A 410 -11.24 -14.19 -4.72
C TRP A 410 -10.41 -14.65 -5.94
N SER A 411 -9.26 -15.32 -5.79
CA SER A 411 -8.29 -15.39 -6.90
C SER A 411 -8.77 -16.04 -8.21
N GLN A 412 -9.99 -16.59 -8.33
CA GLN A 412 -10.68 -16.81 -9.60
C GLN A 412 -12.19 -16.95 -9.40
N THR A 413 -12.96 -15.97 -9.90
CA THR A 413 -14.43 -15.91 -9.92
C THR A 413 -15.04 -15.74 -8.53
N GLY A 414 -15.92 -14.77 -8.37
CA GLY A 414 -16.83 -14.85 -7.25
C GLY A 414 -18.15 -14.18 -7.52
N ALA A 415 -19.05 -14.50 -6.61
CA ALA A 415 -20.43 -14.12 -6.71
C ALA A 415 -20.57 -12.62 -6.40
N PRO A 416 -21.44 -11.89 -7.11
CA PRO A 416 -21.86 -10.57 -6.69
C PRO A 416 -22.47 -10.64 -5.28
N GLY A 417 -22.01 -9.80 -4.33
CA GLY A 417 -22.68 -9.63 -3.04
C GLY A 417 -21.90 -9.91 -1.77
N GLU A 418 -20.69 -10.47 -1.84
CA GLU A 418 -19.94 -10.86 -0.65
C GLU A 418 -18.66 -10.04 -0.48
N ARG A 419 -18.39 -9.65 0.78
CA ARG A 419 -17.11 -9.06 1.18
C ARG A 419 -16.00 -10.08 0.90
N SER A 420 -14.86 -9.62 0.40
CA SER A 420 -13.79 -10.53 -0.04
C SER A 420 -12.41 -10.03 0.38
N ASN A 421 -11.44 -10.93 0.46
CA ASN A 421 -10.05 -10.61 0.75
C ASN A 421 -9.28 -10.17 -0.50
N CYS A 422 -9.92 -9.37 -1.37
CA CYS A 422 -9.31 -8.89 -2.61
C CYS A 422 -8.04 -8.09 -2.35
N MET A 423 -7.04 -8.25 -3.22
CA MET A 423 -5.84 -7.42 -3.20
C MET A 423 -6.16 -5.95 -3.47
N CYS A 424 -5.31 -5.06 -2.96
CA CYS A 424 -5.27 -3.68 -3.42
C CYS A 424 -5.18 -3.62 -4.96
N HIS A 425 -5.78 -2.58 -5.53
CA HIS A 425 -5.92 -2.30 -6.97
C HIS A 425 -6.83 -3.28 -7.73
N ASN A 426 -7.47 -4.22 -7.04
CA ASN A 426 -8.54 -5.02 -7.64
C ASN A 426 -9.84 -4.21 -7.69
N THR A 427 -10.60 -4.30 -8.78
CA THR A 427 -11.90 -3.60 -8.93
C THR A 427 -12.94 -3.98 -7.87
N ALA A 428 -12.79 -5.14 -7.23
CA ALA A 428 -13.67 -5.64 -6.18
C ALA A 428 -13.09 -5.48 -4.77
N PHE A 429 -11.98 -4.74 -4.61
CA PHE A 429 -11.43 -4.42 -3.29
C PHE A 429 -12.45 -3.67 -2.43
N ASP A 430 -12.55 -4.06 -1.16
CA ASP A 430 -13.28 -3.32 -0.12
C ASP A 430 -12.40 -3.31 1.13
N PHE A 431 -12.23 -2.14 1.73
CA PHE A 431 -11.42 -1.98 2.93
C PHE A 431 -12.05 -2.76 4.10
N ASN A 432 -11.21 -3.44 4.88
CA ASN A 432 -11.71 -4.12 6.07
C ASN A 432 -11.94 -3.15 7.25
N ASP A 433 -13.17 -2.66 7.47
CA ASP A 433 -13.57 -1.84 8.63
C ASP A 433 -13.06 -2.32 10.00
N ASN A 434 -12.87 -3.63 10.20
CA ASN A 434 -12.33 -4.15 11.46
C ASN A 434 -10.86 -3.75 11.71
N VAL A 435 -10.17 -3.21 10.70
CA VAL A 435 -8.83 -2.64 10.81
C VAL A 435 -8.86 -1.26 11.47
N LEU A 436 -9.95 -0.47 11.31
CA LEU A 436 -10.00 0.92 11.80
C LEU A 436 -9.76 1.02 13.32
N PRO A 437 -10.44 0.21 14.17
CA PRO A 437 -10.22 0.28 15.62
C PRO A 437 -8.79 -0.13 16.00
N ILE A 438 -8.24 -1.16 15.34
CA ILE A 438 -6.90 -1.68 15.60
C ILE A 438 -5.85 -0.62 15.30
N ALA A 439 -5.92 0.00 14.12
CA ALA A 439 -5.00 1.05 13.70
C ALA A 439 -5.12 2.30 14.59
N ALA A 440 -6.34 2.75 14.91
CA ALA A 440 -6.55 3.92 15.77
C ALA A 440 -5.96 3.72 17.18
N VAL A 441 -6.20 2.56 17.80
CA VAL A 441 -5.61 2.23 19.11
C VAL A 441 -4.10 2.12 19.03
N PHE A 442 -3.57 1.45 18.00
CA PHE A 442 -2.13 1.31 17.84
C PHE A 442 -1.43 2.67 17.75
N TRP A 443 -2.01 3.62 17.00
CA TRP A 443 -1.49 4.98 16.91
C TRP A 443 -1.47 5.71 18.25
N VAL A 444 -2.52 5.59 19.06
CA VAL A 444 -2.55 6.18 20.41
C VAL A 444 -1.45 5.58 21.28
N ARG A 445 -1.31 4.26 21.28
CA ARG A 445 -0.28 3.55 22.07
C ARG A 445 1.14 3.88 21.59
N LEU A 446 1.33 4.09 20.29
CA LEU A 446 2.61 4.56 19.74
C LEU A 446 2.93 5.96 20.23
N VAL A 447 1.98 6.90 20.17
CA VAL A 447 2.15 8.26 20.70
C VAL A 447 2.51 8.24 22.19
N GLU A 448 1.81 7.44 23.00
CA GLU A 448 2.10 7.22 24.41
C GLU A 448 3.55 6.76 24.63
N GLN A 449 3.98 5.71 23.91
CA GLN A 449 5.33 5.16 23.99
C GLN A 449 6.39 6.18 23.58
N ARG A 450 6.20 6.88 22.46
CA ARG A 450 7.20 7.81 21.90
C ARG A 450 7.33 9.09 22.71
N LEU A 451 6.23 9.63 23.23
CA LEU A 451 6.25 10.86 24.04
C LEU A 451 6.48 10.59 25.54
N GLY A 452 6.47 9.31 25.95
CA GLY A 452 6.70 8.88 27.33
C GLY A 452 5.56 9.29 28.25
N VAL A 453 4.31 9.08 27.82
CA VAL A 453 3.09 9.47 28.53
C VAL A 453 2.06 8.33 28.48
N LYS A 454 1.19 8.23 29.49
CA LYS A 454 0.01 7.36 29.45
C LYS A 454 -1.23 8.26 29.40
N LEU A 455 -1.97 8.20 28.28
CA LEU A 455 -3.20 8.96 28.05
C LEU A 455 -4.43 8.18 28.50
N TYR A 456 -4.40 6.86 28.36
CA TYR A 456 -5.49 5.95 28.71
C TYR A 456 -4.98 4.75 29.47
N THR A 457 -5.74 4.27 30.47
CA THR A 457 -5.45 2.98 31.09
C THR A 457 -5.69 1.82 30.11
N ASP A 458 -5.27 0.61 30.48
CA ASP A 458 -5.48 -0.57 29.64
C ASP A 458 -6.96 -1.02 29.67
N GLU A 459 -7.71 -0.63 30.69
CA GLU A 459 -9.16 -0.84 30.78
C GLU A 459 -9.96 0.16 29.92
N GLU A 460 -9.52 1.44 29.88
CA GLU A 460 -10.17 2.48 29.09
C GLU A 460 -9.96 2.28 27.57
N LEU A 461 -8.78 1.80 27.18
CA LEU A 461 -8.42 1.58 25.79
C LEU A 461 -7.85 0.16 25.62
N PRO A 462 -8.73 -0.87 25.75
CA PRO A 462 -8.29 -2.25 25.78
C PRO A 462 -7.77 -2.71 24.44
N MET A 463 -7.04 -3.82 24.48
CA MET A 463 -6.55 -4.47 23.29
C MET A 463 -7.70 -4.93 22.38
N LEU A 464 -7.63 -4.49 21.12
CA LEU A 464 -8.56 -4.86 20.07
C LEU A 464 -7.91 -5.95 19.22
N LEU A 465 -8.01 -7.19 19.66
CA LEU A 465 -7.77 -8.34 18.80
C LEU A 465 -9.12 -8.89 18.36
N PRO A 466 -9.31 -9.20 17.06
CA PRO A 466 -10.39 -10.10 16.67
C PRO A 466 -10.18 -11.39 17.46
N LEU A 467 -11.16 -11.80 18.27
CA LEU A 467 -11.09 -13.11 18.92
C LEU A 467 -10.98 -14.15 17.81
N ASP A 468 -9.97 -15.03 17.91
CA ASP A 468 -9.88 -16.22 17.08
C ASP A 468 -11.21 -16.98 17.20
N THR A 469 -12.07 -16.89 16.17
CA THR A 469 -13.13 -17.86 15.97
C THR A 469 -12.44 -19.12 15.51
N GLU A 470 -11.98 -19.91 16.49
CA GLU A 470 -11.42 -21.25 16.37
C GLU A 470 -10.35 -21.42 15.27
N ASP A 471 -9.11 -21.65 15.71
CA ASP A 471 -8.11 -22.39 14.94
C ASP A 471 -8.65 -23.78 14.60
N THR A 472 -9.51 -23.85 13.59
CA THR A 472 -9.81 -25.10 12.89
C THR A 472 -8.61 -25.33 11.99
N GLY A 473 -7.64 -26.03 12.57
CA GLY A 473 -6.30 -26.33 12.07
C GLY A 473 -6.07 -26.05 10.59
N ALA A 474 -5.02 -25.28 10.33
CA ALA A 474 -4.45 -25.07 9.01
C ALA A 474 -4.64 -26.31 8.10
N PRO A 475 -5.22 -26.19 6.90
CA PRO A 475 -5.12 -27.27 5.95
C PRO A 475 -3.62 -27.51 5.73
N ALA A 476 -3.16 -28.73 6.00
CA ALA A 476 -1.79 -29.11 5.75
C ALA A 476 -1.40 -28.67 4.33
N PRO A 477 -0.17 -28.17 4.12
CA PRO A 477 0.31 -27.90 2.76
C PRO A 477 0.07 -29.15 1.92
N PRO A 478 -0.37 -29.02 0.66
CA PRO A 478 -0.63 -30.18 -0.19
C PRO A 478 0.59 -31.10 -0.15
N ALA A 479 0.36 -32.36 0.21
CA ALA A 479 1.43 -33.34 0.27
C ALA A 479 2.20 -33.33 -1.06
N PRO A 480 3.54 -33.38 -1.06
CA PRO A 480 4.28 -33.57 -2.29
C PRO A 480 3.75 -34.83 -2.98
N PRO A 481 3.61 -34.84 -4.32
CA PRO A 481 3.07 -35.99 -5.02
C PRO A 481 3.87 -37.23 -4.63
N GLU A 482 3.15 -38.28 -4.20
CA GLU A 482 3.77 -39.55 -3.83
C GLU A 482 4.62 -40.06 -5.01
N ALA A 483 5.92 -40.22 -4.75
CA ALA A 483 6.82 -40.90 -5.66
C ALA A 483 6.45 -42.40 -5.67
N GLY A 484 5.54 -42.80 -6.56
CA GLY A 484 5.19 -44.22 -6.66
C GLY A 484 3.92 -44.54 -7.43
N ALA A 485 3.81 -44.17 -8.70
CA ALA A 485 2.96 -44.89 -9.63
C ALA A 485 3.64 -44.99 -11.00
N SER A 486 3.70 -46.22 -11.49
CA SER A 486 4.39 -46.70 -12.67
C SER A 486 4.16 -45.89 -13.95
N VAL A 487 5.23 -45.76 -14.74
CA VAL A 487 5.28 -45.28 -16.11
C VAL A 487 4.17 -45.94 -16.96
N GLY A 488 3.10 -45.18 -17.21
CA GLY A 488 2.12 -45.48 -18.24
C GLY A 488 2.56 -44.83 -19.55
N VAL A 489 2.87 -45.65 -20.54
CA VAL A 489 3.21 -45.25 -21.91
C VAL A 489 2.05 -44.43 -22.50
N PHE A 490 2.29 -43.16 -22.81
CA PHE A 490 1.36 -42.33 -23.58
C PHE A 490 1.36 -42.76 -25.06
N SER A 491 0.22 -43.24 -25.55
CA SER A 491 -0.09 -43.29 -26.98
C SER A 491 -0.41 -41.87 -27.49
N PRO A 492 0.07 -41.45 -28.67
CA PRO A 492 -0.30 -40.17 -29.24
C PRO A 492 -1.73 -40.23 -29.78
N ALA A 493 -2.60 -39.36 -29.26
CA ALA A 493 -3.88 -39.07 -29.87
C ALA A 493 -3.65 -38.30 -31.19
N THR A 494 -4.24 -38.82 -32.25
CA THR A 494 -4.29 -38.21 -33.59
C THR A 494 -5.22 -37.00 -33.59
N GLU A 495 -4.67 -35.79 -33.69
CA GLU A 495 -5.39 -34.62 -34.17
C GLU A 495 -4.85 -34.21 -35.55
N GLY A 496 -5.78 -33.81 -36.43
CA GLY A 496 -5.66 -33.82 -37.88
C GLY A 496 -4.67 -32.83 -38.51
N PRO A 497 -4.46 -32.90 -39.83
CA PRO A 497 -3.45 -32.11 -40.52
C PRO A 497 -3.81 -30.62 -40.54
N ILE A 498 -2.81 -29.79 -40.24
CA ILE A 498 -2.81 -28.35 -40.49
C ILE A 498 -3.06 -28.12 -41.99
N VAL A 499 -4.21 -27.55 -42.33
CA VAL A 499 -4.56 -27.19 -43.72
C VAL A 499 -3.85 -25.89 -44.08
N LEU A 500 -2.72 -26.00 -44.79
CA LEU A 500 -2.14 -24.88 -45.52
C LEU A 500 -3.03 -24.56 -46.74
N LYS A 501 -3.76 -23.45 -46.69
CA LYS A 501 -4.45 -22.91 -47.87
C LYS A 501 -3.44 -22.20 -48.79
N PRO A 502 -3.27 -22.59 -50.06
CA PRO A 502 -2.45 -21.84 -50.99
C PRO A 502 -3.21 -20.60 -51.47
N THR A 503 -2.62 -19.41 -51.24
CA THR A 503 -3.09 -18.17 -51.86
C THR A 503 -2.78 -18.20 -53.37
N LYS A 504 -3.83 -18.17 -54.20
CA LYS A 504 -3.72 -18.05 -55.67
C LYS A 504 -3.04 -16.73 -56.04
N ARG A 505 -1.93 -16.78 -56.77
CA ARG A 505 -1.39 -15.63 -57.53
C ARG A 505 -2.26 -15.37 -58.76
N PRO A 506 -2.59 -14.12 -59.13
CA PRO A 506 -3.11 -13.82 -60.45
C PRO A 506 -1.95 -13.83 -61.45
N ARG A 507 -2.00 -14.73 -62.44
CA ARG A 507 -1.18 -14.61 -63.65
C ARG A 507 -1.81 -13.54 -64.54
N LYS A 508 -1.07 -12.48 -64.83
CA LYS A 508 -1.34 -11.60 -65.98
C LYS A 508 -1.10 -12.38 -67.26
N ASN A 509 -2.09 -12.38 -68.15
CA ASN A 509 -1.90 -12.22 -69.59
C ASN A 509 -2.85 -11.10 -70.02
#